data_AF-L1L5X1-F1
#
_entry.id   AF-L1L5X1-F1
#
_cell.length_a   1.000
_cell.length_b   1.000
_cell.length_c   1.000
_cell.angle_alpha   90.00
_cell.angle_beta   90.00
_cell.angle_gamma   90.00
#
_symmetry.space_group_name_H-M   'P 1'
#
loop_
_entity.id
_entity.type
_entity.pdbx_description
1 polymer ?
#
loop_
_entity_poly.entity_id
_entity_poly.type
_entity_poly.pdbx_seq_one_letter_code
_entity_poly.pdbx_strand_id
1 'polypeptide(L)' 'MHAFLRDFDRAWASAAPYASYGARQRWIRTIQDLTADWPILDGPSRWRQGEVTVTWEALAPRL' A
#
# COMPACT_ATOMS: atom_id res chain seq x y z
N MET A 1 3.67 -2.57 -13.68
CA MET A 1 4.35 -3.08 -12.48
C MET A 1 5.25 -2.07 -11.76
N HIS A 2 6.28 -1.48 -12.39
CA HIS A 2 7.25 -0.59 -11.68
C HIS A 2 6.65 0.66 -11.02
N ALA A 3 5.51 1.17 -11.51
CA ALA A 3 4.83 2.32 -10.90
C ALA A 3 4.32 2.01 -9.50
N PHE A 4 3.58 0.90 -9.34
CA PHE A 4 3.04 0.49 -8.05
C PHE A 4 4.14 0.30 -7.00
N LEU A 5 5.21 -0.43 -7.33
CA LEU A 5 6.31 -0.64 -6.37
C LEU A 5 7.01 0.66 -5.97
N ARG A 6 7.11 1.63 -6.90
CA ARG A 6 7.71 2.94 -6.61
C ARG A 6 6.82 3.77 -5.70
N ASP A 7 5.52 3.81 -5.98
CA ASP A 7 4.57 4.55 -5.14
C ASP A 7 4.39 3.87 -3.79
N PHE A 8 4.47 2.54 -3.74
CA PHE A 8 4.53 1.76 -2.51
C PHE A 8 5.75 2.14 -1.67
N ASP A 9 6.95 2.17 -2.26
CA ASP A 9 8.18 2.56 -1.56
C ASP A 9 8.08 4.01 -1.02
N ARG A 10 7.51 4.92 -1.82
CA ARG A 10 7.24 6.30 -1.39
C ARG A 10 6.28 6.35 -0.20
N ALA A 11 5.16 5.63 -0.26
CA ALA A 11 4.17 5.57 0.82
C ALA A 11 4.75 4.91 2.08
N TRP A 12 5.62 3.91 1.92
CA TRP A 12 6.32 3.28 3.04
C TRP A 12 7.29 4.25 3.70
N ALA A 13 8.03 5.03 2.91
CA ALA A 13 8.93 6.06 3.40
C ALA A 13 8.17 7.20 4.12
N SER A 14 7.04 7.67 3.58
CA SER A 14 6.20 8.69 4.26
C SER A 14 5.61 8.17 5.57
N ALA A 15 5.33 6.88 5.68
CA ALA A 15 4.85 6.26 6.90
C ALA A 15 5.94 6.01 7.96
N ALA A 16 7.21 6.34 7.71
CA ALA A 16 8.31 6.12 8.67
C ALA A 16 8.05 6.66 10.10
N PRO A 17 7.39 7.83 10.32
CA PRO A 17 7.06 8.31 11.66
C PRO A 17 6.15 7.35 12.47
N TYR A 18 5.39 6.48 11.79
CA TYR A 18 4.53 5.49 12.45
C TYR A 18 5.29 4.25 12.95
N ALA A 19 6.59 4.14 12.66
CA ALA A 19 7.41 3.00 13.10
C ALA A 19 7.45 2.85 14.63
N SER A 20 7.34 3.96 15.39
CA SER A 20 7.26 3.94 16.85
C SER A 20 6.02 3.21 17.39
N TYR A 21 4.96 3.09 16.59
CA TYR A 21 3.74 2.35 16.91
C TYR A 21 3.77 0.89 16.37
N GLY A 22 4.91 0.47 15.82
CA GLY A 22 5.15 -0.88 15.30
C GLY A 22 4.92 -1.02 13.79
N ALA A 23 5.53 -2.05 13.21
CA ALA A 23 5.51 -2.32 11.77
C ALA A 23 4.09 -2.46 11.20
N ARG A 24 3.14 -2.98 11.98
CA ARG A 24 1.73 -3.12 11.59
C ARG A 24 1.02 -1.78 11.42
N GLN A 25 1.26 -0.82 12.31
CA GLN A 25 0.66 0.52 12.18
C GLN A 25 1.25 1.26 10.99
N ARG A 26 2.57 1.16 10.80
CA ARG A 26 3.24 1.69 9.61
C ARG A 26 2.68 1.08 8.31
N TRP A 27 2.47 -0.23 8.28
CA TRP A 27 1.88 -0.93 7.14
C TRP A 27 0.45 -0.48 6.84
N ILE A 28 -0.41 -0.40 7.86
CA ILE A 28 -1.78 0.10 7.69
C ILE A 28 -1.77 1.52 7.11
N ARG A 29 -0.92 2.40 7.64
CA ARG A 29 -0.79 3.77 7.13
C ARG A 29 -0.31 3.79 5.67
N THR A 30 0.65 2.95 5.32
CA THR A 30 1.18 2.85 3.95
C THR A 30 0.08 2.47 2.96
N ILE A 31 -0.75 1.48 3.29
CA ILE A 31 -1.86 1.10 2.41
C ILE A 31 -2.93 2.20 2.36
N GLN A 32 -3.25 2.85 3.50
CA GLN A 32 -4.17 3.98 3.50
C GLN A 32 -3.72 5.07 2.53
N ASP A 33 -2.44 5.44 2.54
CA ASP A 33 -1.90 6.44 1.62
C ASP A 33 -2.01 5.97 0.16
N LEU A 34 -1.78 4.68 -0.12
CA LEU A 34 -1.93 4.11 -1.48
C LEU A 34 -3.38 4.10 -1.99
N THR A 35 -4.39 4.07 -1.11
CA THR A 35 -5.81 4.09 -1.54
C THR A 35 -6.20 5.39 -2.27
N ALA A 36 -5.41 6.47 -2.14
CA ALA A 36 -5.66 7.71 -2.85
C ALA A 36 -5.47 7.57 -4.37
N ASP A 37 -4.50 6.75 -4.79
CA ASP A 37 -4.05 6.68 -6.19
C ASP A 37 -4.24 5.29 -6.82
N TRP A 38 -4.39 4.25 -6.00
CA TRP A 38 -4.45 2.86 -6.46
C TRP A 38 -5.78 2.19 -6.09
N PRO A 39 -6.35 1.37 -6.99
CA PRO A 39 -7.58 0.63 -6.75
C PRO A 39 -7.33 -0.58 -5.83
N ILE A 40 -7.21 -0.32 -4.52
CA ILE A 40 -7.13 -1.33 -3.46
C ILE A 40 -8.52 -1.92 -3.20
N LEU A 41 -8.64 -3.25 -3.17
CA LEU A 41 -9.92 -3.95 -3.04
C LEU A 41 -10.31 -4.33 -1.60
N ASP A 42 -9.32 -4.61 -0.75
CA ASP A 42 -9.53 -5.05 0.63
C ASP A 42 -9.49 -3.90 1.64
N GLY A 43 -9.90 -4.17 2.89
CA GLY A 43 -9.88 -3.21 3.98
C GLY A 43 -8.92 -3.54 5.13
N PRO A 44 -8.97 -2.76 6.23
CA PRO A 44 -8.06 -2.86 7.36
C PRO A 44 -7.98 -4.25 8.02
N SER A 45 -8.98 -5.13 7.84
CA SER A 45 -8.93 -6.52 8.32
C SER A 45 -7.81 -7.34 7.67
N ARG A 46 -7.64 -7.22 6.34
CA ARG A 46 -6.58 -7.88 5.56
C ARG A 46 -5.24 -7.19 5.74
N TRP A 47 -5.24 -5.86 5.77
CA TRP A 47 -4.01 -5.09 5.97
C TRP A 47 -3.35 -5.45 7.30
N ARG A 48 -4.15 -5.68 8.35
CA ARG A 48 -3.66 -6.16 9.63
C ARG A 48 -2.90 -7.50 9.56
N GLN A 49 -3.17 -8.33 8.55
CA GLN A 49 -2.46 -9.58 8.28
C GLN A 49 -1.19 -9.38 7.43
N GLY A 50 -0.91 -8.17 6.97
CA GLY A 50 0.20 -7.88 6.04
C GLY A 50 -0.17 -8.06 4.57
N GLU A 51 -1.47 -8.15 4.25
CA GLU A 51 -1.96 -8.40 2.90
C GLU A 51 -2.58 -7.14 2.28
N VAL A 52 -2.38 -6.97 0.97
CA VAL A 52 -3.05 -5.94 0.16
C VAL A 52 -3.38 -6.50 -1.21
N THR A 53 -4.60 -6.23 -1.69
CA THR A 53 -5.07 -6.64 -3.02
C THR A 53 -5.31 -5.41 -3.88
N VAL A 54 -4.76 -5.43 -5.09
CA VAL A 54 -4.88 -4.38 -6.11
C VAL A 54 -5.52 -4.97 -7.36
N THR A 55 -6.34 -4.22 -8.07
CA THR A 55 -6.86 -4.67 -9.37
C THR A 55 -5.73 -4.92 -10.36
N TRP A 56 -5.82 -5.98 -11.15
CA TRP A 56 -4.79 -6.34 -12.11
C TRP A 56 -4.68 -5.32 -13.24
N GLU A 57 -5.80 -4.73 -13.64
CA GLU A 57 -5.90 -3.73 -14.71
C GLU A 57 -5.04 -2.49 -14.43
N ALA A 58 -4.87 -2.11 -13.17
CA ALA A 58 -3.99 -1.01 -12.78
C ALA A 58 -2.49 -1.36 -12.87
N LEU A 59 -2.15 -2.64 -12.76
CA LEU A 59 -0.77 -3.15 -12.79
C LEU A 59 -0.32 -3.58 -14.19
N ALA A 60 -1.29 -3.95 -15.03
CA ALA A 60 -1.10 -4.49 -16.35
C ALA A 60 -0.23 -3.54 -17.21
N PRO A 61 0.76 -4.08 -17.94
CA PRO A 61 1.47 -3.30 -18.95
C PRO A 61 0.47 -2.73 -19.96
N ARG A 62 0.57 -1.44 -20.25
CA ARG A 62 -0.10 -0.85 -21.41
C ARG A 62 0.75 -1.25 -22.62
N LEU A 63 0.21 -2.13 -23.46
CA LEU A 63 0.78 -2.52 -24.74
C LEU A 63 0.73 -1.35 -25.72
#